data_AF-A0A4V1M129-F1
#
_entry.id   AF-A0A4V1M129-F1
#
_cell.length_a   1.000
_cell.length_b   1.000
_cell.length_c   1.000
_cell.angle_alpha   90.00
_cell.angle_beta   90.00
_cell.angle_gamma   90.00
#
_symmetry.space_group_name_H-M   'P 1'
#
loop_
_entity.id
_entity.type
_entity.pdbx_description
1 polymer ?
#
loop_
_entity_poly.entity_id
_entity_poly.type
_entity_poly.pdbx_seq_one_letter_code
_entity_poly.pdbx_strand_id
1 'polypeptide(L)'
;MNLEQLYNKYLEILNFEIKYFNHKPTELRHLIGRLGEFYCAIKTNGTLALEVNQHGHDVIAKDGSKISVKTTAQTSGFITLNPRTLDKVDKLMIIIYQNNTFEDIYFGDYQPLIENTRIYDNKYEIDISKIKRINT
;
A
#
# COMPACT_ATOMS: atom_id res chain seq x y z
N MET A 1 -20.46 11.67 2.39
CA MET A 1 -19.81 10.42 2.83
C MET A 1 -18.34 10.72 3.04
N ASN A 2 -17.79 10.47 4.22
CA ASN A 2 -16.37 10.71 4.52
C ASN A 2 -15.51 9.48 4.11
N LEU A 3 -14.19 9.61 4.19
CA LEU A 3 -13.26 8.56 3.76
C LEU A 3 -13.39 7.27 4.60
N GLU A 4 -13.59 7.39 5.91
CA GLU A 4 -13.80 6.23 6.80
C GLU A 4 -15.06 5.44 6.44
N GLN A 5 -16.15 6.14 6.11
CA GLN A 5 -17.39 5.51 5.65
C GLN A 5 -17.17 4.76 4.32
N LEU A 6 -16.40 5.34 3.40
CA LEU A 6 -16.06 4.68 2.14
C LEU A 6 -15.15 3.46 2.36
N TYR A 7 -14.16 3.58 3.24
CA TYR A 7 -13.28 2.49 3.65
C TYR A 7 -14.09 1.32 4.20
N ASN A 8 -15.00 1.57 5.14
CA ASN A 8 -15.84 0.52 5.74
C ASN A 8 -16.70 -0.20 4.69
N LYS A 9 -17.29 0.52 3.73
CA LYS A 9 -18.05 -0.09 2.63
C LYS A 9 -17.18 -0.99 1.74
N TYR A 10 -15.98 -0.54 1.39
CA TYR A 10 -15.05 -1.36 0.61
C TYR A 10 -14.56 -2.58 1.41
N LEU A 11 -14.41 -2.43 2.72
CA LEU A 11 -14.03 -3.52 3.62
C LEU A 11 -15.15 -4.56 3.73
N GLU A 12 -16.42 -4.12 3.75
CA GLU A 12 -17.58 -5.03 3.65
C GLU A 12 -17.56 -5.83 2.35
N ILE A 13 -17.30 -5.18 1.22
CA ILE A 13 -17.17 -5.86 -0.09
C ILE A 13 -16.02 -6.87 -0.05
N LEU A 14 -14.85 -6.48 0.46
CA LEU A 14 -13.70 -7.40 0.58
C LEU A 14 -14.05 -8.61 1.46
N ASN A 15 -14.72 -8.38 2.58
CA ASN A 15 -15.19 -9.45 3.45
C ASN A 15 -16.19 -10.37 2.77
N PHE A 16 -17.08 -9.84 1.94
CA PHE A 16 -18.03 -10.63 1.16
C PHE A 16 -17.30 -11.51 0.12
N GLU A 17 -16.38 -10.92 -0.64
CA GLU A 17 -15.53 -11.65 -1.61
C GLU A 17 -14.77 -12.81 -0.96
N ILE A 18 -14.17 -12.58 0.21
CA ILE A 18 -13.39 -13.59 0.91
C ILE A 18 -14.28 -14.63 1.58
N LYS A 19 -15.33 -14.22 2.30
CA LYS A 19 -16.11 -15.16 3.14
C LYS A 19 -17.21 -15.88 2.37
N TYR A 20 -17.86 -15.19 1.44
CA TYR A 20 -18.99 -15.75 0.70
C TYR A 20 -18.54 -16.45 -0.57
N PHE A 21 -17.66 -15.82 -1.35
CA PHE A 21 -17.13 -16.40 -2.59
C PHE A 21 -15.84 -17.19 -2.41
N ASN A 22 -15.27 -17.20 -1.20
CA ASN A 22 -14.07 -17.96 -0.86
C ASN A 22 -12.84 -17.58 -1.73
N HIS A 23 -12.80 -16.34 -2.22
CA HIS A 23 -11.67 -15.81 -2.98
C HIS A 23 -10.46 -15.62 -2.08
N LYS A 24 -9.26 -15.91 -2.60
CA LYS A 24 -8.03 -15.60 -1.87
C LYS A 24 -7.79 -14.10 -1.92
N PRO A 25 -7.34 -13.47 -0.82
CA PRO A 25 -7.01 -12.04 -0.84
C PRO A 25 -5.99 -11.65 -1.92
N THR A 26 -5.08 -12.57 -2.29
CA THR A 26 -4.11 -12.38 -3.38
C THR A 26 -4.75 -12.24 -4.76
N GLU A 27 -5.96 -12.74 -4.96
CA GLU A 27 -6.74 -12.61 -6.21
C GLU A 27 -7.49 -11.26 -6.25
N LEU A 28 -7.67 -10.61 -5.08
CA LEU A 28 -8.37 -9.35 -4.90
C LEU A 28 -7.42 -8.15 -4.87
N ARG A 29 -6.27 -8.25 -5.54
CA ARG A 29 -5.16 -7.27 -5.49
C ARG A 29 -5.58 -5.82 -5.67
N HIS A 30 -6.55 -5.55 -6.56
CA HIS A 30 -7.02 -4.20 -6.85
C HIS A 30 -7.86 -3.63 -5.70
N LEU A 31 -8.70 -4.47 -5.08
CA LEU A 31 -9.54 -4.08 -3.96
C LEU A 31 -8.71 -3.84 -2.70
N ILE A 32 -7.79 -4.74 -2.36
CA ILE A 32 -6.88 -4.54 -1.22
C ILE A 32 -5.94 -3.37 -1.47
N GLY A 33 -5.52 -3.12 -2.72
CA GLY A 33 -4.74 -1.95 -3.11
C GLY A 33 -5.47 -0.66 -2.74
N ARG A 34 -6.72 -0.52 -3.21
CA ARG A 34 -7.56 0.65 -2.91
C ARG A 34 -7.81 0.83 -1.41
N LEU A 35 -8.10 -0.26 -0.69
CA LEU A 35 -8.28 -0.22 0.76
C LEU A 35 -7.00 0.20 1.50
N GLY A 36 -5.83 -0.17 1.01
CA GLY A 36 -4.56 0.30 1.55
C GLY A 36 -4.33 1.80 1.33
N GLU A 37 -4.73 2.35 0.18
CA GLU A 37 -4.68 3.81 -0.04
C GLU A 37 -5.60 4.55 0.94
N PHE A 38 -6.81 4.04 1.16
CA PHE A 38 -7.74 4.58 2.16
C PHE A 38 -7.15 4.50 3.56
N TYR A 39 -6.59 3.34 3.94
CA TYR A 39 -5.91 3.15 5.22
C TYR A 39 -4.79 4.18 5.42
N CYS A 40 -3.94 4.36 4.40
CA CYS A 40 -2.85 5.32 4.43
C CYS A 40 -3.37 6.75 4.63
N ALA A 41 -4.35 7.17 3.81
CA ALA A 41 -4.93 8.52 3.90
C ALA A 41 -5.59 8.76 5.27
N ILE A 42 -6.33 7.80 5.83
CA ILE A 42 -6.89 7.90 7.19
C ILE A 42 -5.76 8.04 8.21
N LYS A 43 -4.76 7.14 8.18
CA LYS A 43 -3.65 7.11 9.13
C LYS A 43 -2.84 8.42 9.15
N THR A 44 -2.67 9.05 7.98
CA THR A 44 -1.89 10.29 7.85
C THR A 44 -2.74 11.56 7.87
N ASN A 45 -4.04 11.45 8.19
CA ASN A 45 -5.02 12.54 8.05
C ASN A 45 -4.93 13.25 6.68
N GLY A 46 -4.64 12.47 5.66
CA GLY A 46 -4.38 12.91 4.30
C GLY A 46 -5.58 12.76 3.38
N THR A 47 -5.34 12.99 2.10
CA THR A 47 -6.31 12.84 1.01
C THR A 47 -5.74 11.94 -0.08
N LEU A 48 -6.63 11.27 -0.81
CA LEU A 48 -6.24 10.50 -1.99
C LEU A 48 -5.78 11.43 -3.10
N ALA A 49 -4.76 11.02 -3.86
CA ALA A 49 -4.39 11.68 -5.10
C ALA A 49 -5.46 11.36 -6.17
N LEU A 50 -6.43 12.26 -6.34
CA LEU A 50 -7.58 12.06 -7.23
C LEU A 50 -7.34 12.50 -8.68
N GLU A 51 -6.23 13.19 -8.94
CA GLU A 51 -5.91 13.66 -10.28
C GLU A 51 -5.31 12.55 -11.15
N VAL A 52 -5.99 12.23 -12.26
CA VAL A 52 -5.63 11.18 -13.22
C VAL A 52 -4.21 11.35 -13.80
N ASN A 53 -3.69 12.58 -13.83
CA ASN A 53 -2.38 12.92 -14.39
C ASN A 53 -1.28 13.13 -13.33
N GLN A 54 -1.57 12.97 -12.03
CA GLN A 54 -0.53 12.99 -11.00
C GLN A 54 0.14 11.63 -10.89
N HIS A 55 1.03 11.36 -11.83
CA HIS A 55 1.83 10.15 -11.82
C HIS A 55 2.82 10.16 -10.65
N GLY A 56 2.66 9.24 -9.71
CA GLY A 56 3.76 8.78 -8.85
C GLY A 56 3.43 8.49 -7.39
N HIS A 57 2.36 9.08 -6.84
CA HIS A 57 1.94 8.90 -5.45
C HIS A 57 0.43 8.65 -5.35
N ASP A 58 0.00 8.03 -4.26
CA ASP A 58 -1.38 7.58 -4.05
C ASP A 58 -2.10 8.45 -3.01
N VAL A 59 -1.35 9.02 -2.05
CA VAL A 59 -1.86 9.82 -0.94
C VAL A 59 -1.03 11.07 -0.73
N ILE A 60 -1.68 12.19 -0.36
CA ILE A 60 -1.05 13.40 0.16
C ILE A 60 -1.39 13.49 1.65
N ALA A 61 -0.38 13.38 2.51
CA ALA A 61 -0.56 13.45 3.96
C ALA A 61 -0.90 14.87 4.44
N LYS A 62 -1.37 15.00 5.69
CA LYS A 62 -1.65 16.31 6.31
C LYS A 62 -0.45 17.24 6.33
N ASP A 63 0.75 16.69 6.44
CA ASP A 63 2.02 17.43 6.41
C ASP A 63 2.47 17.81 4.98
N GLY A 64 1.71 17.43 3.95
CA GLY A 64 2.02 17.66 2.55
C GLY A 64 2.86 16.57 1.87
N SER A 65 3.34 15.57 2.62
CA SER A 65 4.16 14.48 2.06
C SER A 65 3.37 13.69 1.00
N LYS A 66 4.00 13.44 -0.14
CA LYS A 66 3.51 12.52 -1.18
C LYS A 66 3.89 11.09 -0.84
N ILE A 67 2.90 10.22 -0.68
CA ILE A 67 3.08 8.85 -0.25
C ILE A 67 2.70 7.90 -1.39
N SER A 68 3.61 6.99 -1.77
CA SER A 68 3.21 5.80 -2.52
C SER A 68 2.83 4.67 -1.57
N VAL A 69 1.74 3.98 -1.89
CA VAL A 69 1.18 2.88 -1.12
C VAL A 69 1.35 1.59 -1.90
N LYS A 70 1.89 0.57 -1.22
CA LYS A 70 1.94 -0.80 -1.72
C LYS A 70 1.25 -1.72 -0.75
N THR A 71 0.15 -2.32 -1.21
CA THR A 71 -0.58 -3.32 -0.43
C THR A 71 -0.36 -4.71 -1.01
N THR A 72 -0.10 -5.68 -0.15
CA THR A 72 -0.02 -7.09 -0.52
C THR A 72 -0.75 -7.95 0.48
N ALA A 73 -1.28 -9.08 0.03
CA ALA A 73 -1.74 -10.15 0.93
C ALA A 73 -0.76 -11.32 1.02
N GLN A 74 0.40 -11.19 0.37
CA GLN A 74 1.47 -12.19 0.42
C GLN A 74 2.35 -11.93 1.65
N THR A 75 2.66 -12.99 2.39
CA THR A 75 3.58 -12.95 3.53
C THR A 75 5.04 -13.24 3.15
N SER A 76 5.26 -13.65 1.90
CA SER A 76 6.58 -13.96 1.31
C SER A 76 6.62 -13.56 -0.17
N GLY A 77 7.82 -13.47 -0.73
CA GLY A 77 8.02 -13.00 -2.11
C GLY A 77 8.48 -11.55 -2.14
N PHE A 78 8.13 -10.85 -3.22
CA PHE A 78 8.67 -9.53 -3.51
C PHE A 78 7.60 -8.49 -3.77
N ILE A 79 7.84 -7.27 -3.31
CA ILE A 79 7.10 -6.07 -3.70
C ILE A 79 7.95 -5.31 -4.70
N THR A 80 7.32 -4.92 -5.82
CA THR A 80 8.01 -4.18 -6.87
C THR A 80 7.81 -2.67 -6.72
N LEU A 81 8.89 -1.89 -6.78
CA LEU A 81 8.85 -0.44 -6.94
C LEU A 81 9.32 -0.05 -8.33
N ASN A 82 8.62 0.90 -8.95
CA ASN A 82 8.99 1.44 -10.25
C ASN A 82 9.98 2.60 -10.06
N PRO A 83 11.24 2.49 -10.53
CA PRO A 83 12.24 3.55 -10.38
C PRO A 83 11.78 4.89 -10.97
N ARG A 84 10.95 4.86 -12.03
CA ARG A 84 10.46 6.06 -12.74
C ARG A 84 9.48 6.93 -11.94
N THR A 85 9.03 6.44 -10.79
CA THR A 85 8.07 7.14 -9.93
C THR A 85 8.61 7.40 -8.54
N LEU A 86 9.79 6.89 -8.19
CA LEU A 86 10.35 7.04 -6.84
C LEU A 86 10.83 8.46 -6.55
N ASP A 87 11.32 9.17 -7.57
CA ASP A 87 11.71 10.58 -7.49
C ASP A 87 10.53 11.53 -7.26
N LYS A 88 9.29 11.02 -7.36
CA LYS A 88 8.05 11.80 -7.23
C LYS A 88 7.36 11.63 -5.88
N VAL A 89 7.94 10.82 -4.99
CA VAL A 89 7.36 10.51 -3.68
C VAL A 89 8.34 10.85 -2.56
N ASP A 90 7.79 11.35 -1.45
CA ASP A 90 8.56 11.65 -0.26
C ASP A 90 8.64 10.41 0.64
N LYS A 91 7.55 9.64 0.73
CA LYS A 91 7.44 8.47 1.61
C LYS A 91 6.84 7.27 0.89
N LEU A 92 7.19 6.09 1.36
CA LEU A 92 6.58 4.82 0.98
C LEU A 92 5.83 4.25 2.20
N MET A 93 4.62 3.76 1.98
CA MET A 93 3.90 2.92 2.94
C MET A 93 3.71 1.53 2.34
N ILE A 94 4.18 0.50 3.05
CA ILE A 94 3.94 -0.89 2.68
C ILE A 94 2.98 -1.51 3.68
N ILE A 95 1.88 -2.05 3.18
CA ILE A 95 0.78 -2.59 3.96
C ILE A 95 0.62 -4.07 3.63
N ILE A 96 0.50 -4.90 4.66
CA ILE A 96 0.09 -6.29 4.53
C ILE A 96 -1.37 -6.44 4.93
N TYR A 97 -2.14 -7.14 4.10
CA TYR A 97 -3.46 -7.65 4.45
C TYR A 97 -3.32 -9.11 4.88
N GLN A 98 -3.50 -9.39 6.17
CA GLN A 98 -3.43 -10.73 6.74
C GLN A 98 -4.46 -10.84 7.87
N ASN A 99 -5.01 -12.03 8.12
CA ASN A 99 -5.96 -12.24 9.23
C ASN A 99 -7.15 -11.26 9.27
N ASN A 100 -7.62 -10.81 8.10
CA ASN A 100 -8.66 -9.80 7.93
C ASN A 100 -8.33 -8.40 8.49
N THR A 101 -7.04 -8.09 8.66
CA THR A 101 -6.54 -6.77 9.11
C THR A 101 -5.56 -6.20 8.09
N PHE A 102 -5.52 -4.86 8.01
CA PHE A 102 -4.47 -4.12 7.31
C PHE A 102 -3.44 -3.64 8.32
N GLU A 103 -2.18 -3.98 8.11
CA GLU A 103 -1.06 -3.62 8.97
C GLU A 103 0.05 -3.00 8.12
N ASP A 104 0.50 -1.80 8.45
CA ASP A 104 1.69 -1.24 7.81
C ASP A 104 2.95 -1.91 8.36
N ILE A 105 3.69 -2.54 7.46
CA ILE A 105 5.00 -3.13 7.76
C ILE A 105 6.13 -2.16 7.42
N TYR A 106 5.83 -1.02 6.81
CA TYR A 106 6.81 0.03 6.56
C TYR A 106 6.12 1.38 6.38
N PHE A 107 6.70 2.43 6.95
CA PHE A 107 6.33 3.81 6.64
C PHE A 107 7.54 4.74 6.81
N GLY A 108 8.01 5.34 5.72
CA GLY A 108 9.17 6.23 5.74
C GLY A 108 9.80 6.45 4.36
N ASP A 109 11.03 6.93 4.34
CA ASP A 109 11.82 7.17 3.12
C ASP A 109 12.02 5.89 2.30
N TYR A 110 12.13 5.96 0.97
CA TYR A 110 12.29 4.74 0.17
C TYR A 110 13.75 4.26 0.08
N GLN A 111 14.74 5.14 0.32
CA GLN A 111 16.17 4.86 0.16
C GLN A 111 16.61 3.62 0.96
N PRO A 112 16.29 3.48 2.26
CA PRO A 112 16.71 2.31 3.04
C PRO A 112 16.16 0.99 2.50
N LEU A 113 15.01 1.03 1.83
CA LEU A 113 14.43 -0.17 1.23
C LEU A 113 15.11 -0.56 -0.08
N ILE A 114 15.60 0.39 -0.88
CA ILE A 114 16.18 0.08 -2.19
C ILE A 114 17.68 -0.22 -2.14
N GLU A 115 18.41 0.25 -1.13
CA GLU A 115 19.87 0.11 -0.97
C GLU A 115 20.40 -1.33 -1.13
N ASN A 116 19.61 -2.34 -0.77
CA ASN A 116 20.01 -3.74 -0.83
C ASN A 116 19.02 -4.64 -1.60
N THR A 117 18.30 -4.05 -2.56
CA THR A 117 17.32 -4.78 -3.39
C THR A 117 17.90 -5.23 -4.70
N ARG A 118 17.38 -6.34 -5.22
CA ARG A 118 17.69 -6.74 -6.58
C ARG A 118 16.86 -5.90 -7.55
N ILE A 119 17.43 -5.65 -8.72
CA ILE A 119 16.70 -5.08 -9.85
C ILE A 119 16.31 -6.23 -10.77
N TYR A 120 15.02 -6.36 -11.04
CA TYR A 120 14.47 -7.35 -11.97
C TYR A 120 13.42 -6.66 -12.84
N ASP A 121 13.47 -6.87 -14.16
CA ASP A 121 12.56 -6.24 -15.13
C ASP A 121 12.46 -4.70 -14.95
N ASN A 122 13.60 -4.03 -14.75
CA ASN A 122 13.70 -2.59 -14.47
C ASN A 122 12.89 -2.10 -13.25
N LYS A 123 12.61 -2.98 -12.29
CA LYS A 123 11.95 -2.67 -11.02
C LYS A 123 12.84 -3.08 -9.86
N TYR A 124 12.75 -2.33 -8.76
CA TYR A 124 13.32 -2.77 -7.50
C TYR A 124 12.41 -3.85 -6.92
N GLU A 125 12.97 -5.01 -6.58
CA GLU A 125 12.25 -6.09 -5.90
C GLU A 125 12.67 -6.16 -4.45
N ILE A 126 11.78 -5.71 -3.57
CA ILE A 126 11.95 -5.74 -2.13
C ILE A 126 11.41 -7.06 -1.61
N ASP A 127 12.26 -7.85 -0.97
CA ASP A 127 11.86 -9.07 -0.28
C ASP A 127 11.02 -8.72 0.95
N ILE A 128 9.79 -9.21 0.99
CA ILE A 128 8.83 -8.94 2.06
C ILE A 128 9.39 -9.35 3.42
N SER A 129 10.17 -10.43 3.48
CA SER A 129 10.76 -10.93 4.72
C SER A 129 11.82 -10.00 5.32
N LYS A 130 12.39 -9.09 4.51
CA LYS A 130 13.43 -8.14 4.92
C LYS A 130 12.86 -6.79 5.35
N ILE A 131 11.55 -6.56 5.17
CA ILE A 131 10.90 -5.33 5.60
C ILE A 131 10.72 -5.38 7.12
N LYS A 132 11.25 -4.36 7.82
CA LYS A 132 11.12 -4.25 9.27
C LYS A 132 9.67 -3.97 9.64
N ARG A 133 8.96 -4.95 10.21
CA ARG A 133 7.64 -4.71 10.82
C ARG A 133 7.79 -3.61 11.87
N ILE A 134 7.00 -2.55 11.73
CA ILE A 134 6.87 -1.54 12.77
C ILE A 134 6.13 -2.24 13.91
N ASN A 135 6.85 -2.61 14.97
CA ASN A 135 6.20 -3.07 16.19
C ASN A 135 5.53 -1.85 16.82
N THR A 136 4.21 -1.71 16.61
CA THR A 136 3.37 -0.79 17.39
C THR A 136 3.12 -1.33 18.78
#